data_AF-A0A957RIJ0-F1
#
_entry.id   AF-A0A957RIJ0-F1
#
_cell.length_a   1.000
_cell.length_b   1.000
_cell.length_c   1.000
_cell.angle_alpha   90.00
_cell.angle_beta   90.00
_cell.angle_gamma   90.00
#
_symmetry.space_group_name_H-M   'P 1'
#
loop_
_entity.id
_entity.type
_entity.pdbx_description
1 polymer ?
#
loop_
_entity_poly.entity_id
_entity_poly.type
_entity_poly.pdbx_seq_one_letter_code
_entity_poly.pdbx_strand_id
1 'polypeptide(L)'
;EYPYTRGVHATGYRGRLWTMRMFAGFGTAEETNQRFKYLLQQGQTGLSVAFDMPTLYGYDTDAPEAEGEFGLCGVACSSLADMEVLLDGLPLDAITTSMTINSPAAMIWAMYIAAAEKRGINRVRLGGTLQNDILKEYIAQKEFIFPPRPSMRLVTDTVEFAAREMPLWNPISVSGYHIREAGSTAVQELAFTLADGFEYVRWAIARGLDVDDFAPRISFFFNAHNDFFEEIAKYRAARRIWAREMKGTFGARNPRSWMLRFHTQT
;
A
#
# COMPACT_ATOMS: atom_id res chain seq x y z
N GLU A 1 17.79 -2.59 16.57
CA GLU A 1 17.51 -3.67 17.55
C GLU A 1 16.10 -3.50 18.10
N TYR A 2 15.48 -4.59 18.54
CA TYR A 2 14.18 -4.55 19.23
C TYR A 2 14.22 -3.56 20.40
N PRO A 3 13.21 -2.68 20.60
CA PRO A 3 11.92 -2.61 19.91
C PRO A 3 11.89 -1.59 18.74
N TYR A 4 13.01 -1.40 18.03
CA TYR A 4 13.13 -0.61 16.79
C TYR A 4 12.75 0.87 16.87
N THR A 5 12.66 1.44 18.08
CA THR A 5 12.38 2.87 18.34
C THR A 5 13.33 3.81 17.57
N ARG A 6 14.58 3.38 17.33
CA ARG A 6 15.61 4.18 16.64
C ARG A 6 15.66 3.94 15.11
N GLY A 7 14.83 3.05 14.58
CA GLY A 7 14.84 2.63 13.18
C GLY A 7 14.92 1.12 13.01
N VAL A 8 14.54 0.65 11.82
CA VAL A 8 14.50 -0.78 11.45
C VAL A 8 15.80 -1.29 10.82
N HIS A 9 16.67 -0.40 10.35
CA HIS A 9 17.98 -0.73 9.78
C HIS A 9 19.10 -0.21 10.69
N ALA A 10 20.11 -1.05 10.94
CA ALA A 10 21.23 -0.71 11.83
C ALA A 10 22.02 0.53 11.37
N THR A 11 22.22 0.66 10.05
CA THR A 11 22.95 1.79 9.45
C THR A 11 22.08 3.02 9.16
N GLY A 12 20.75 2.90 9.31
CA GLY A 12 19.80 3.93 8.87
C GLY A 12 20.10 4.44 7.45
N TYR A 13 20.00 5.76 7.26
CA TYR A 13 20.21 6.39 5.97
C TYR A 13 21.68 6.55 5.56
N ARG A 14 22.65 6.19 6.42
CA ARG A 14 24.07 6.13 6.04
C ARG A 14 24.37 4.96 5.10
N GLY A 15 23.55 3.90 5.16
CA GLY A 15 23.69 2.74 4.28
C GLY A 15 22.83 2.84 3.02
N ARG A 16 21.57 3.24 3.17
CA ARG A 16 20.63 3.42 2.06
C ARG A 16 19.64 4.53 2.38
N LEU A 17 19.49 5.49 1.47
CA LEU A 17 18.48 6.54 1.57
C LEU A 17 17.05 5.95 1.50
N TRP A 18 16.06 6.72 1.93
CA TRP A 18 14.66 6.36 1.71
C TRP A 18 14.36 6.34 0.21
N THR A 19 13.31 5.61 -0.17
CA THR A 19 12.86 5.59 -1.56
C THR A 19 12.15 6.90 -1.87
N MET A 20 12.65 7.66 -2.85
CA MET A 20 11.93 8.81 -3.41
C MET A 20 10.91 8.27 -4.41
N ARG A 21 9.63 8.38 -4.06
CA ARG A 21 8.53 7.86 -4.84
C ARG A 21 7.51 8.96 -5.03
N MET A 22 7.47 9.55 -6.23
CA MET A 22 6.48 10.56 -6.57
C MET A 22 5.18 9.88 -6.97
N PHE A 23 4.09 10.34 -6.36
CA PHE A 23 2.73 9.99 -6.71
C PHE A 23 2.42 10.48 -8.13
N ALA A 24 1.98 9.59 -9.02
CA ALA A 24 1.68 9.95 -10.40
C ALA A 24 0.52 9.12 -10.97
N GLY A 25 -0.35 9.81 -11.70
CA GLY A 25 -1.50 9.27 -12.41
C GLY A 25 -2.36 10.44 -12.83
N PHE A 26 -2.66 10.55 -14.11
CA PHE A 26 -3.57 11.55 -14.66
C PHE A 26 -3.96 11.13 -16.08
N GLY A 27 -5.22 11.34 -16.42
CA GLY A 27 -5.75 11.08 -17.76
C GLY A 27 -5.74 9.60 -18.12
N THR A 28 -5.33 9.34 -19.35
CA THR A 28 -5.29 8.01 -19.96
C THR A 28 -4.10 7.17 -19.49
N ALA A 29 -4.18 5.86 -19.75
CA ALA A 29 -3.07 4.93 -19.50
C ALA A 29 -1.80 5.32 -20.26
N GLU A 30 -1.92 5.80 -21.49
CA GLU A 30 -0.83 6.29 -22.34
C GLU A 30 -0.11 7.50 -21.72
N GLU A 31 -0.88 8.51 -21.29
CA GLU A 31 -0.33 9.73 -20.67
C GLU A 31 0.39 9.42 -19.36
N THR A 32 -0.21 8.57 -18.52
CA THR A 32 0.41 8.13 -17.27
C THR A 32 1.65 7.27 -17.53
N ASN A 33 1.64 6.39 -18.54
CA ASN A 33 2.83 5.62 -18.94
C ASN A 33 4.00 6.53 -19.38
N GLN A 34 3.72 7.54 -20.20
CA GLN A 34 4.72 8.53 -20.62
C GLN A 34 5.31 9.26 -19.40
N ARG A 35 4.45 9.64 -18.44
CA ARG A 35 4.87 10.25 -17.19
C ARG A 35 5.76 9.32 -16.36
N PHE A 36 5.43 8.04 -16.25
CA PHE A 36 6.27 7.06 -15.55
C PHE A 36 7.65 6.93 -16.20
N LYS A 37 7.71 6.80 -17.54
CA LYS A 37 8.98 6.74 -18.28
C LYS A 37 9.82 7.99 -18.04
N TYR A 38 9.22 9.18 -18.08
CA TYR A 38 9.88 10.44 -17.75
C TYR A 38 10.44 10.45 -16.32
N LEU A 39 9.62 10.09 -15.33
CA LEU A 39 10.05 10.11 -13.91
C LEU A 39 11.21 9.14 -13.65
N LEU A 40 11.19 7.95 -14.25
CA LEU A 40 12.32 7.00 -14.17
C LEU A 40 13.60 7.59 -14.77
N GLN A 41 13.51 8.29 -15.91
CA GLN A 41 14.66 9.00 -16.50
C GLN A 41 15.20 10.12 -15.59
N GLN A 42 14.35 10.74 -14.76
CA GLN A 42 14.76 11.75 -13.77
C GLN A 42 15.29 11.13 -12.45
N GLY A 43 15.51 9.81 -12.40
CA GLY A 43 16.12 9.14 -11.26
C GLY A 43 15.12 8.63 -10.21
N GLN A 44 13.81 8.63 -10.50
CA GLN A 44 12.83 7.93 -9.67
C GLN A 44 13.14 6.42 -9.64
N THR A 45 13.02 5.79 -8.47
CA THR A 45 13.46 4.40 -8.24
C THR A 45 12.31 3.40 -8.07
N GLY A 46 11.07 3.84 -8.30
CA GLY A 46 9.88 3.01 -8.27
C GLY A 46 8.62 3.79 -8.65
N LEU A 47 7.57 3.11 -9.10
CA LEU A 47 6.33 3.73 -9.58
C LEU A 47 5.34 3.96 -8.44
N SER A 48 4.52 5.00 -8.51
CA SER A 48 3.35 5.14 -7.63
C SER A 48 2.16 5.50 -8.48
N VAL A 49 1.22 4.56 -8.61
CA VAL A 49 0.04 4.70 -9.45
C VAL A 49 -1.09 5.29 -8.61
N ALA A 50 -1.58 6.44 -9.03
CA ALA A 50 -2.83 7.04 -8.59
C ALA A 50 -3.93 6.66 -9.59
N PHE A 51 -5.08 6.19 -9.10
CA PHE A 51 -6.23 5.84 -9.94
C PHE A 51 -7.29 6.92 -9.86
N ASP A 52 -8.09 7.06 -10.91
CA ASP A 52 -9.21 7.99 -10.94
C ASP A 52 -10.38 7.52 -10.06
N MET A 53 -11.35 8.41 -9.82
CA MET A 53 -12.49 8.11 -8.96
C MET A 53 -13.30 6.89 -9.44
N PRO A 54 -13.66 6.76 -10.73
CA PRO A 54 -14.35 5.57 -11.23
C PRO A 54 -13.62 4.28 -10.85
N THR A 55 -12.31 4.21 -11.11
CA THR A 55 -11.50 3.04 -10.78
C THR A 55 -11.44 2.78 -9.27
N LEU A 56 -11.31 3.83 -8.44
CA LEU A 56 -11.27 3.70 -6.96
C LEU A 56 -12.59 3.17 -6.39
N TYR A 57 -13.72 3.53 -7.01
CA TYR A 57 -15.07 3.07 -6.64
C TYR A 57 -15.53 1.81 -7.39
N GLY A 58 -14.69 1.25 -8.26
CA GLY A 58 -14.97 0.00 -8.97
C GLY A 58 -15.99 0.12 -10.11
N TYR A 59 -16.08 1.29 -10.73
CA TYR A 59 -16.88 1.54 -11.92
C TYR A 59 -16.02 1.48 -13.19
N ASP A 60 -16.63 1.01 -14.28
CA ASP A 60 -16.08 1.17 -15.62
C ASP A 60 -16.19 2.64 -16.06
N THR A 61 -15.32 3.04 -16.99
CA THR A 61 -15.23 4.42 -17.49
C THR A 61 -16.55 4.93 -18.11
N ASP A 62 -17.38 4.04 -18.66
CA ASP A 62 -18.66 4.35 -19.28
C ASP A 62 -19.86 4.19 -18.34
N ALA A 63 -19.63 3.90 -17.06
CA ALA A 63 -20.69 3.88 -16.07
C ALA A 63 -21.29 5.29 -15.89
N PRO A 64 -22.62 5.42 -15.68
CA PRO A 64 -23.24 6.71 -15.38
C PRO A 64 -22.60 7.44 -14.19
N GLU A 65 -22.15 6.70 -13.18
CA GLU A 65 -21.49 7.22 -11.99
C GLU A 65 -20.09 7.79 -12.28
N ALA A 66 -19.49 7.47 -13.43
CA ALA A 66 -18.17 7.93 -13.84
C ALA A 66 -18.20 9.23 -14.66
N GLU A 67 -19.38 9.77 -14.98
CA GLU A 67 -19.53 10.96 -15.82
C GLU A 67 -18.74 12.15 -15.26
N GLY A 68 -17.79 12.65 -16.07
CA GLY A 68 -16.95 13.81 -15.73
C GLY A 68 -15.71 13.52 -14.87
N GLU A 69 -15.54 12.28 -14.39
CA GLU A 69 -14.47 11.91 -13.46
C GLU A 69 -13.31 11.12 -14.12
N PHE A 70 -13.46 10.74 -15.39
CA PHE A 70 -12.46 10.00 -16.15
C PHE A 70 -11.10 10.69 -16.10
N GLY A 71 -10.11 10.00 -15.55
CA GLY A 71 -8.72 10.45 -15.56
C GLY A 71 -8.45 11.75 -14.77
N LEU A 72 -9.41 12.28 -14.01
CA LEU A 72 -9.28 13.61 -13.40
C LEU A 72 -8.31 13.61 -12.21
N CYS A 73 -8.50 12.66 -11.29
CA CYS A 73 -7.72 12.54 -10.05
C CYS A 73 -6.61 11.48 -10.11
N GLY A 74 -6.49 10.77 -11.22
CA GLY A 74 -5.58 9.64 -11.40
C GLY A 74 -5.68 9.05 -12.81
N VAL A 75 -5.07 7.90 -13.03
CA VAL A 75 -5.22 7.16 -14.28
C VAL A 75 -6.52 6.37 -14.29
N ALA A 76 -7.26 6.39 -15.39
CA ALA A 76 -8.39 5.50 -15.61
C ALA A 76 -7.93 4.08 -15.94
N CYS A 77 -8.51 3.06 -15.31
CA CYS A 77 -8.19 1.67 -15.58
C CYS A 77 -9.43 0.78 -15.39
N SER A 78 -10.13 0.46 -16.48
CA SER A 78 -11.34 -0.37 -16.45
C SER A 78 -11.08 -1.82 -16.91
N SER A 79 -9.93 -2.08 -17.53
CA SER A 79 -9.62 -3.40 -18.10
C SER A 79 -8.14 -3.79 -18.00
N LEU A 80 -7.87 -5.07 -18.29
CA LEU A 80 -6.50 -5.54 -18.48
C LEU A 80 -5.79 -4.81 -19.63
N ALA A 81 -6.51 -4.40 -20.68
CA ALA A 81 -5.92 -3.68 -21.80
C ALA A 81 -5.35 -2.32 -21.35
N ASP A 82 -6.08 -1.60 -20.49
CA ASP A 82 -5.61 -0.33 -19.93
C ASP A 82 -4.36 -0.53 -19.06
N MET A 83 -4.35 -1.59 -18.24
CA MET A 83 -3.18 -1.95 -17.44
C MET A 83 -1.97 -2.35 -18.30
N GLU A 84 -2.19 -3.03 -19.43
CA GLU A 84 -1.13 -3.37 -20.39
C GLU A 84 -0.50 -2.11 -20.99
N VAL A 85 -1.32 -1.15 -21.40
CA VAL A 85 -0.86 0.17 -21.89
C VAL A 85 -0.11 0.93 -20.79
N LEU A 86 -0.70 1.00 -19.59
CA LEU A 86 -0.14 1.71 -18.44
C LEU A 86 1.28 1.22 -18.09
N LEU A 87 1.52 -0.09 -18.21
CA LEU A 87 2.78 -0.72 -17.84
C LEU A 87 3.74 -0.95 -19.02
N ASP A 88 3.36 -0.57 -20.24
CA ASP A 88 4.13 -0.85 -21.45
C ASP A 88 5.56 -0.30 -21.37
N GLY A 89 6.54 -1.14 -21.72
CA GLY A 89 7.97 -0.81 -21.71
C GLY A 89 8.59 -0.54 -20.34
N LEU A 90 7.85 -0.65 -19.22
CA LEU A 90 8.39 -0.42 -17.88
C LEU A 90 9.10 -1.67 -17.33
N PRO A 91 10.26 -1.57 -16.66
CA PRO A 91 11.04 -2.73 -16.19
C PRO A 91 10.51 -3.27 -14.84
N LEU A 92 9.32 -3.87 -14.84
CA LEU A 92 8.58 -4.26 -13.62
C LEU A 92 9.31 -5.26 -12.70
N ASP A 93 10.29 -6.00 -13.23
CA ASP A 93 11.11 -6.98 -12.50
C ASP A 93 12.42 -6.38 -11.93
N ALA A 94 12.66 -5.09 -12.17
CA ALA A 94 13.83 -4.35 -11.68
C ALA A 94 13.45 -3.16 -10.77
N ILE A 95 12.20 -2.70 -10.84
CA ILE A 95 11.67 -1.61 -10.00
C ILE A 95 10.55 -2.12 -9.08
N THR A 96 10.05 -1.24 -8.22
CA THR A 96 8.89 -1.56 -7.38
C THR A 96 7.71 -0.66 -7.73
N THR A 97 6.50 -1.20 -7.76
CA THR A 97 5.26 -0.45 -8.02
C THR A 97 4.42 -0.31 -6.75
N SER A 98 4.04 0.91 -6.39
CA SER A 98 3.02 1.19 -5.38
C SER A 98 1.71 1.50 -6.10
N MET A 99 0.60 0.95 -5.62
CA MET A 99 -0.74 1.19 -6.17
C MET A 99 -1.65 1.67 -5.05
N THR A 100 -2.14 2.91 -5.17
CA THR A 100 -3.06 3.53 -4.23
C THR A 100 -4.48 3.12 -4.59
N ILE A 101 -4.84 1.91 -4.20
CA ILE A 101 -6.11 1.26 -4.52
C ILE A 101 -6.56 0.45 -3.31
N ASN A 102 -7.87 0.49 -3.02
CA ASN A 102 -8.45 -0.10 -1.82
C ASN A 102 -9.54 -1.10 -2.14
N SER A 103 -10.80 -0.69 -2.29
CA SER A 103 -11.92 -1.61 -2.49
C SER A 103 -11.75 -2.55 -3.70
N PRO A 104 -11.31 -2.07 -4.89
CA PRO A 104 -11.03 -2.93 -6.02
C PRO A 104 -9.57 -3.38 -6.09
N ALA A 105 -8.80 -3.29 -4.99
CA ALA A 105 -7.36 -3.60 -4.98
C ALA A 105 -7.05 -5.01 -5.51
N ALA A 106 -7.84 -6.02 -5.14
CA ALA A 106 -7.64 -7.39 -5.60
C ALA A 106 -7.80 -7.51 -7.12
N MET A 107 -8.80 -6.84 -7.70
CA MET A 107 -9.08 -6.87 -9.14
C MET A 107 -8.00 -6.13 -9.94
N ILE A 108 -7.65 -4.91 -9.52
CA ILE A 108 -6.61 -4.10 -10.17
C ILE A 108 -5.25 -4.78 -10.05
N TRP A 109 -4.95 -5.43 -8.92
CA TRP A 109 -3.73 -6.20 -8.76
C TRP A 109 -3.68 -7.44 -9.65
N ALA A 110 -4.81 -8.15 -9.81
CA ALA A 110 -4.90 -9.26 -10.75
C ALA A 110 -4.58 -8.81 -12.18
N MET A 111 -5.07 -7.64 -12.61
CA MET A 111 -4.72 -7.05 -13.91
C MET A 111 -3.22 -6.74 -14.00
N TYR A 112 -2.62 -6.16 -12.96
CA TYR A 112 -1.18 -5.88 -12.89
C TYR A 112 -0.35 -7.17 -13.05
N ILE A 113 -0.72 -8.23 -12.32
CA ILE A 113 -0.05 -9.54 -12.39
C ILE A 113 -0.18 -10.13 -13.80
N ALA A 114 -1.40 -10.15 -14.37
CA ALA A 114 -1.64 -10.70 -15.69
C ALA A 114 -0.86 -9.94 -16.79
N ALA A 115 -0.81 -8.62 -16.72
CA ALA A 115 -0.03 -7.79 -17.65
C ALA A 115 1.48 -8.08 -17.57
N ALA A 116 2.01 -8.29 -16.36
CA ALA A 116 3.40 -8.69 -16.17
C ALA A 116 3.69 -10.10 -16.70
N GLU A 117 2.80 -11.06 -16.45
CA GLU A 117 2.96 -12.45 -16.89
C GLU A 117 2.87 -12.61 -18.41
N LYS A 118 2.00 -11.83 -19.06
CA LYS A 118 1.90 -11.77 -20.53
C LYS A 118 3.20 -11.28 -21.18
N ARG A 119 4.01 -10.52 -20.43
CA ARG A 119 5.37 -10.09 -20.81
C ARG A 119 6.47 -11.09 -20.41
N GLY A 120 6.11 -12.27 -19.90
CA GLY A 120 7.03 -13.31 -19.46
C GLY A 120 7.70 -13.03 -18.11
N ILE A 121 7.22 -12.05 -17.33
CA ILE A 121 7.78 -11.73 -16.02
C ILE A 121 7.15 -12.66 -14.97
N ASN A 122 7.99 -13.45 -14.31
CA ASN A 122 7.53 -14.32 -13.22
C ASN A 122 7.10 -13.47 -12.01
N ARG A 123 5.88 -13.68 -11.52
CA ARG A 123 5.29 -12.95 -10.38
C ARG A 123 6.14 -12.95 -9.11
N VAL A 124 6.98 -13.97 -8.88
CA VAL A 124 7.87 -14.01 -7.71
C VAL A 124 8.94 -12.90 -7.73
N ARG A 125 9.22 -12.31 -8.90
CA ARG A 125 10.16 -11.20 -9.08
C ARG A 125 9.50 -9.83 -8.95
N LEU A 126 8.16 -9.75 -8.95
CA LEU A 126 7.44 -8.48 -8.86
C LEU A 126 7.47 -7.96 -7.42
N GLY A 127 8.03 -6.76 -7.25
CA GLY A 127 8.05 -6.04 -5.99
C GLY A 127 7.09 -4.87 -6.01
N GLY A 128 6.38 -4.65 -4.91
CA GLY A 128 5.41 -3.56 -4.86
C GLY A 128 4.66 -3.43 -3.55
N THR A 129 3.67 -2.55 -3.55
CA THR A 129 2.78 -2.31 -2.43
C THR A 129 1.37 -2.03 -2.95
N LEU A 130 0.37 -2.69 -2.38
CA LEU A 130 -1.02 -2.24 -2.46
C LEU A 130 -1.34 -1.40 -1.21
N GLN A 131 -2.18 -0.39 -1.35
CA GLN A 131 -2.75 0.26 -0.17
C GLN A 131 -3.66 -0.71 0.58
N ASN A 132 -4.73 -1.20 -0.07
CA ASN A 132 -5.57 -2.33 0.38
C ASN A 132 -5.98 -2.26 1.87
N ASP A 133 -6.17 -1.04 2.38
CA ASP A 133 -6.58 -0.78 3.74
C ASP A 133 -8.02 -0.29 3.71
N ILE A 134 -8.96 -1.20 3.95
CA ILE A 134 -10.39 -0.89 3.90
C ILE A 134 -10.92 -0.26 5.21
N LEU A 135 -10.33 -0.56 6.37
CA LEU A 135 -10.79 -0.01 7.64
C LEU A 135 -10.70 1.52 7.63
N LYS A 136 -9.58 2.07 7.15
CA LYS A 136 -9.43 3.52 6.98
C LYS A 136 -10.34 4.13 5.90
N GLU A 137 -10.89 3.34 4.97
CA GLU A 137 -11.94 3.85 4.05
C GLU A 137 -13.21 4.21 4.80
N TYR A 138 -13.67 3.34 5.70
CA TYR A 138 -14.85 3.65 6.51
C TYR A 138 -14.59 4.80 7.49
N ILE A 139 -13.37 4.89 8.02
CA ILE A 139 -12.99 5.94 8.98
C ILE A 139 -12.84 7.30 8.30
N ALA A 140 -12.11 7.40 7.18
CA ALA A 140 -11.62 8.66 6.65
C ALA A 140 -11.76 8.84 5.12
N GLN A 141 -11.24 7.94 4.29
CA GLN A 141 -11.05 8.18 2.85
C GLN A 141 -12.30 7.95 1.98
N LYS A 142 -13.24 7.11 2.43
CA LYS A 142 -14.60 6.90 1.87
C LYS A 142 -14.71 6.16 0.54
N GLU A 143 -13.66 5.53 0.04
CA GLU A 143 -13.64 4.70 -1.18
C GLU A 143 -13.99 3.24 -0.88
N PHE A 144 -15.20 2.99 -0.36
CA PHE A 144 -15.70 1.64 -0.06
C PHE A 144 -16.83 1.17 -0.99
N ILE A 145 -16.75 -0.08 -1.45
CA ILE A 145 -17.79 -0.72 -2.30
C ILE A 145 -18.68 -1.67 -1.49
N PHE A 146 -18.07 -2.58 -0.74
CA PHE A 146 -18.78 -3.62 0.00
C PHE A 146 -18.96 -3.25 1.49
N PRO A 147 -19.81 -3.94 2.26
CA PRO A 147 -19.84 -3.82 3.71
C PRO A 147 -18.51 -4.26 4.37
N PRO A 148 -18.24 -3.89 5.64
CA PRO A 148 -16.95 -4.15 6.29
C PRO A 148 -16.47 -5.61 6.27
N ARG A 149 -17.35 -6.58 6.57
CA ARG A 149 -16.98 -8.00 6.65
C ARG A 149 -16.50 -8.60 5.31
N PRO A 150 -17.25 -8.49 4.19
CA PRO A 150 -16.76 -8.98 2.90
C PRO A 150 -15.49 -8.25 2.43
N SER A 151 -15.34 -6.95 2.72
CA SER A 151 -14.09 -6.24 2.39
C SER A 151 -12.89 -6.76 3.19
N MET A 152 -13.03 -6.98 4.50
CA MET A 152 -11.97 -7.59 5.32
C MET A 152 -11.59 -8.98 4.82
N ARG A 153 -12.56 -9.75 4.33
CA ARG A 153 -12.30 -11.05 3.69
C ARG A 153 -11.45 -10.89 2.42
N LEU A 154 -11.75 -9.93 1.54
CA LEU A 154 -10.94 -9.67 0.34
C LEU A 154 -9.51 -9.22 0.66
N VAL A 155 -9.34 -8.36 1.67
CA VAL A 155 -8.02 -7.96 2.17
C VAL A 155 -7.24 -9.20 2.63
N THR A 156 -7.90 -10.08 3.40
CA THR A 156 -7.29 -11.32 3.92
C THR A 156 -6.92 -12.29 2.78
N ASP A 157 -7.79 -12.47 1.78
CA ASP A 157 -7.53 -13.30 0.60
C ASP A 157 -6.29 -12.75 -0.18
N THR A 158 -6.16 -11.42 -0.28
CA THR A 158 -5.01 -10.76 -0.91
C THR A 158 -3.71 -10.97 -0.13
N VAL A 159 -3.75 -10.89 1.21
CA VAL A 159 -2.60 -11.16 2.08
C VAL A 159 -2.16 -12.62 2.00
N GLU A 160 -3.12 -13.55 2.03
CA GLU A 160 -2.87 -15.00 1.89
C GLU A 160 -2.19 -15.32 0.55
N PHE A 161 -2.71 -14.77 -0.55
CA PHE A 161 -2.13 -14.99 -1.88
C PHE A 161 -0.71 -14.40 -1.99
N ALA A 162 -0.48 -13.18 -1.49
CA ALA A 162 0.84 -12.55 -1.55
C ALA A 162 1.89 -13.33 -0.74
N ALA A 163 1.52 -13.84 0.43
CA ALA A 163 2.42 -14.62 1.28
C ALA A 163 2.89 -15.92 0.59
N ARG A 164 2.03 -16.54 -0.23
CA ARG A 164 2.34 -17.78 -0.95
C ARG A 164 3.06 -17.54 -2.28
N GLU A 165 2.59 -16.59 -3.06
CA GLU A 165 2.93 -16.51 -4.49
C GLU A 165 3.82 -15.31 -4.85
N MET A 166 3.83 -14.25 -4.02
CA MET A 166 4.48 -12.98 -4.35
C MET A 166 5.33 -12.46 -3.20
N PRO A 167 6.43 -13.16 -2.86
CA PRO A 167 7.20 -12.93 -1.66
C PRO A 167 7.89 -11.57 -1.62
N LEU A 168 7.90 -10.76 -2.69
CA LEU A 168 8.47 -9.41 -2.73
C LEU A 168 7.41 -8.30 -2.61
N TRP A 169 6.13 -8.65 -2.59
CA TRP A 169 5.02 -7.71 -2.53
C TRP A 169 4.63 -7.39 -1.08
N ASN A 170 4.27 -6.14 -0.80
CA ASN A 170 3.62 -5.73 0.46
C ASN A 170 2.10 -5.67 0.19
N PRO A 171 1.30 -6.65 0.62
CA PRO A 171 -0.11 -6.76 0.24
C PRO A 171 -1.02 -5.71 0.88
N ILE A 172 -0.50 -4.97 1.85
CA ILE A 172 -1.22 -3.91 2.55
C ILE A 172 -0.26 -2.82 3.04
N SER A 173 -0.74 -1.58 2.97
CA SER A 173 -0.14 -0.41 3.59
C SER A 173 -1.15 0.22 4.55
N VAL A 174 -1.04 -0.13 5.83
CA VAL A 174 -1.96 0.32 6.89
C VAL A 174 -1.78 1.82 7.11
N SER A 175 -2.83 2.60 6.90
CA SER A 175 -2.72 4.02 6.54
C SER A 175 -3.35 4.95 7.56
N GLY A 176 -2.51 5.73 8.23
CA GLY A 176 -2.89 6.87 9.06
C GLY A 176 -2.96 8.20 8.29
N TYR A 177 -2.33 8.29 7.12
CA TYR A 177 -2.29 9.54 6.34
C TYR A 177 -3.68 10.16 6.16
N HIS A 178 -4.62 9.41 5.61
CA HIS A 178 -5.98 9.88 5.33
C HIS A 178 -6.77 10.19 6.61
N ILE A 179 -6.50 9.45 7.70
CA ILE A 179 -7.11 9.72 9.02
C ILE A 179 -6.66 11.09 9.55
N ARG A 180 -5.36 11.41 9.38
CA ARG A 180 -4.81 12.72 9.73
C ARG A 180 -5.38 13.83 8.85
N GLU A 181 -5.42 13.63 7.53
CA GLU A 181 -5.99 14.60 6.58
C GLU A 181 -7.49 14.86 6.82
N ALA A 182 -8.22 13.87 7.35
CA ALA A 182 -9.61 14.04 7.77
C ALA A 182 -9.77 14.83 9.09
N GLY A 183 -8.69 15.33 9.68
CA GLY A 183 -8.69 16.23 10.84
C GLY A 183 -8.34 15.57 12.17
N SER A 184 -7.77 14.36 12.18
CA SER A 184 -7.37 13.71 13.44
C SER A 184 -6.14 14.37 14.07
N THR A 185 -5.95 14.20 15.38
CA THR A 185 -4.67 14.50 16.05
C THR A 185 -3.61 13.44 15.70
N ALA A 186 -2.33 13.71 15.97
CA ALA A 186 -1.24 12.74 15.77
C ALA A 186 -1.44 11.48 16.64
N VAL A 187 -2.03 11.65 17.84
CA VAL A 187 -2.37 10.53 18.74
C VAL A 187 -3.49 9.67 18.16
N GLN A 188 -4.53 10.30 17.61
CA GLN A 188 -5.64 9.58 16.94
C GLN A 188 -5.15 8.84 15.70
N GLU A 189 -4.37 9.50 14.83
CA GLU A 189 -3.74 8.87 13.67
C GLU A 189 -2.96 7.62 14.11
N LEU A 190 -2.07 7.76 15.10
CA LEU A 190 -1.26 6.66 15.58
C LEU A 190 -2.10 5.50 16.14
N ALA A 191 -3.06 5.82 17.01
CA ALA A 191 -3.87 4.82 17.69
C ALA A 191 -4.76 4.05 16.72
N PHE A 192 -5.46 4.76 15.82
CA PHE A 192 -6.39 4.13 14.87
C PHE A 192 -5.63 3.30 13.84
N THR A 193 -4.53 3.82 13.29
CA THR A 193 -3.71 3.08 12.32
C THR A 193 -3.13 1.80 12.92
N LEU A 194 -2.63 1.84 14.16
CA LEU A 194 -2.13 0.63 14.81
C LEU A 194 -3.25 -0.35 15.14
N ALA A 195 -4.42 0.14 15.56
CA ALA A 195 -5.60 -0.70 15.80
C ALA A 195 -6.04 -1.43 14.52
N ASP A 196 -6.10 -0.74 13.38
CA ASP A 196 -6.40 -1.33 12.08
C ASP A 196 -5.35 -2.39 11.72
N GLY A 197 -4.07 -2.07 11.88
CA GLY A 197 -2.98 -3.01 11.64
C GLY A 197 -3.09 -4.29 12.48
N PHE A 198 -3.42 -4.16 13.76
CA PHE A 198 -3.65 -5.31 14.64
C PHE A 198 -4.89 -6.10 14.25
N GLU A 199 -5.94 -5.45 13.76
CA GLU A 199 -7.15 -6.12 13.29
C GLU A 199 -6.88 -6.95 12.03
N TYR A 200 -6.10 -6.43 11.07
CA TYR A 200 -5.66 -7.23 9.91
C TYR A 200 -4.84 -8.45 10.33
N VAL A 201 -3.95 -8.31 11.32
CA VAL A 201 -3.20 -9.46 11.86
C VAL A 201 -4.15 -10.49 12.49
N ARG A 202 -5.16 -10.07 13.25
CA ARG A 202 -6.17 -10.98 13.84
C ARG A 202 -6.93 -11.73 12.76
N TRP A 203 -7.37 -11.07 11.70
CA TRP A 203 -8.10 -11.69 10.59
C TRP A 203 -7.26 -12.73 9.86
N ALA A 204 -6.00 -12.41 9.55
CA ALA A 204 -5.07 -13.34 8.93
C ALA A 204 -4.78 -14.58 9.81
N ILE A 205 -4.61 -14.40 11.12
CA ILE A 205 -4.44 -15.53 12.06
C ILE A 205 -5.72 -16.35 12.17
N ALA A 206 -6.89 -15.71 12.27
CA ALA A 206 -8.18 -16.39 12.34
C ALA A 206 -8.48 -17.22 11.07
N ARG A 207 -7.92 -16.80 9.92
CA ARG A 207 -7.93 -17.55 8.65
C ARG A 207 -7.00 -18.78 8.66
N GLY A 208 -6.08 -18.86 9.61
CA GLY A 208 -5.13 -19.96 9.78
C GLY A 208 -3.72 -19.69 9.25
N LEU A 209 -3.37 -18.43 8.96
CA LEU A 209 -2.00 -18.07 8.55
C LEU A 209 -1.08 -17.97 9.77
N ASP A 210 0.16 -18.45 9.64
CA ASP A 210 1.20 -18.17 10.64
C ASP A 210 1.56 -16.68 10.56
N VAL A 211 1.64 -16.02 11.72
CA VAL A 211 1.95 -14.59 11.82
C VAL A 211 3.27 -14.23 11.14
N ASP A 212 4.27 -15.13 11.19
CA ASP A 212 5.58 -14.87 10.63
C ASP A 212 5.66 -15.06 9.11
N ASP A 213 4.63 -15.65 8.49
CA ASP A 213 4.54 -15.81 7.03
C ASP A 213 4.13 -14.51 6.33
N PHE A 214 3.25 -13.70 6.96
CA PHE A 214 2.69 -12.49 6.33
C PHE A 214 3.12 -11.18 7.01
N ALA A 215 3.30 -11.14 8.33
CA ALA A 215 3.61 -9.89 9.04
C ALA A 215 4.89 -9.17 8.54
N PRO A 216 5.98 -9.87 8.12
CA PRO A 216 7.14 -9.21 7.51
C PRO A 216 6.85 -8.42 6.24
N ARG A 217 5.66 -8.59 5.65
CA ARG A 217 5.19 -7.91 4.43
C ARG A 217 4.14 -6.84 4.68
N ILE A 218 3.63 -6.69 5.91
CA ILE A 218 2.83 -5.53 6.29
C ILE A 218 3.71 -4.27 6.23
N SER A 219 3.14 -3.20 5.69
CA SER A 219 3.73 -1.86 5.69
C SER A 219 2.71 -0.84 6.18
N PHE A 220 3.16 0.38 6.45
CA PHE A 220 2.35 1.46 6.99
C PHE A 220 2.50 2.74 6.17
N PHE A 221 1.55 3.66 6.31
CA PHE A 221 1.58 4.96 5.66
C PHE A 221 1.10 6.05 6.61
N PHE A 222 1.97 7.02 6.93
CA PHE A 222 1.66 8.09 7.88
C PHE A 222 1.86 9.48 7.27
N ASN A 223 1.15 10.46 7.82
CA ASN A 223 1.30 11.87 7.48
C ASN A 223 2.52 12.49 8.20
N ALA A 224 3.25 13.39 7.54
CA ALA A 224 4.29 14.21 8.13
C ALA A 224 3.81 15.67 8.30
N HIS A 225 3.06 15.91 9.36
CA HIS A 225 2.41 17.19 9.63
C HIS A 225 3.36 18.27 10.21
N ASN A 226 2.83 19.46 10.44
CA ASN A 226 3.59 20.66 10.82
C ASN A 226 4.25 20.63 12.21
N ASP A 227 3.78 19.82 13.17
CA ASP A 227 4.43 19.73 14.48
C ASP A 227 5.67 18.82 14.41
N PHE A 228 6.80 19.45 14.11
CA PHE A 228 8.05 18.76 13.81
C PHE A 228 8.45 17.72 14.86
N PHE A 229 8.34 18.03 16.16
CA PHE A 229 8.78 17.11 17.21
C PHE A 229 7.73 16.05 17.54
N GLU A 230 6.44 16.42 17.50
CA GLU A 230 5.35 15.45 17.68
C GLU A 230 5.39 14.36 16.60
N GLU A 231 5.60 14.73 15.34
CA GLU A 231 5.66 13.77 14.23
C GLU A 231 6.86 12.81 14.36
N ILE A 232 8.03 13.32 14.77
CA ILE A 232 9.20 12.47 15.09
C ILE A 232 8.87 11.52 16.25
N ALA A 233 8.19 12.01 17.30
CA ALA A 233 7.79 11.18 18.43
C ALA A 233 6.79 10.09 18.00
N LYS A 234 5.79 10.43 17.17
CA LYS A 234 4.78 9.53 16.61
C LYS A 234 5.43 8.34 15.89
N TYR A 235 6.34 8.58 14.95
CA TYR A 235 6.99 7.49 14.21
C TYR A 235 7.81 6.55 15.09
N ARG A 236 8.49 7.10 16.09
CA ARG A 236 9.29 6.31 17.03
C ARG A 236 8.41 5.50 17.98
N ALA A 237 7.29 6.10 18.42
CA ALA A 237 6.28 5.42 19.22
C ALA A 237 5.62 4.29 18.44
N ALA A 238 5.23 4.52 17.19
CA ALA A 238 4.61 3.52 16.30
C ALA A 238 5.45 2.24 16.22
N ARG A 239 6.76 2.38 15.90
CA ARG A 239 7.68 1.24 15.81
C ARG A 239 7.75 0.46 17.12
N ARG A 240 7.84 1.16 18.25
CA ARG A 240 7.95 0.54 19.58
C ARG A 240 6.69 -0.20 19.98
N ILE A 241 5.51 0.37 19.73
CA ILE A 241 4.22 -0.24 20.06
C ILE A 241 4.02 -1.49 19.19
N TRP A 242 4.15 -1.35 17.87
CA TRP A 242 4.04 -2.48 16.93
C TRP A 242 4.96 -3.64 17.31
N ALA A 243 6.25 -3.38 17.53
CA ALA A 243 7.20 -4.43 17.88
C ALA A 243 6.81 -5.19 19.15
N ARG A 244 6.32 -4.49 20.17
CA ARG A 244 5.89 -5.09 21.45
C ARG A 244 4.64 -5.93 21.28
N GLU A 245 3.63 -5.43 20.57
CA GLU A 245 2.37 -6.16 20.33
C GLU A 245 2.59 -7.40 19.46
N MET A 246 3.37 -7.29 18.37
CA MET A 246 3.70 -8.43 17.53
C MET A 246 4.41 -9.54 18.29
N LYS A 247 5.32 -9.19 19.20
CA LYS A 247 6.06 -10.17 20.01
C LYS A 247 5.25 -10.71 21.19
N GLY A 248 4.56 -9.84 21.93
CA GLY A 248 3.89 -10.18 23.19
C GLY A 248 2.49 -10.76 23.00
N THR A 249 1.68 -10.13 22.16
CA THR A 249 0.27 -10.48 21.95
C THR A 249 0.11 -11.51 20.84
N PHE A 250 0.77 -11.27 19.69
CA PHE A 250 0.66 -12.16 18.52
C PHE A 250 1.71 -13.28 18.49
N GLY A 251 2.65 -13.30 19.43
CA GLY A 251 3.62 -14.39 19.57
C GLY A 251 4.60 -14.55 18.40
N ALA A 252 4.76 -13.53 17.56
CA ALA A 252 5.66 -13.55 16.41
C ALA A 252 7.10 -13.80 16.85
N ARG A 253 7.80 -14.72 16.17
CA ARG A 253 9.16 -15.15 16.52
C ARG A 253 10.19 -14.56 15.57
N ASN A 254 9.80 -14.25 14.34
CA ASN A 254 10.67 -13.64 13.35
C ASN A 254 10.88 -12.14 13.67
N PRO A 255 12.13 -11.67 13.86
CA PRO A 255 12.41 -10.26 14.11
C PRO A 255 11.91 -9.31 13.02
N ARG A 256 11.73 -9.81 11.79
CA ARG A 256 11.17 -9.02 10.67
C ARG A 256 9.68 -8.70 10.88
N SER A 257 8.92 -9.59 11.53
CA SER A 257 7.51 -9.37 11.86
C SER A 257 7.32 -8.23 12.86
N TRP A 258 8.33 -7.96 13.68
CA TRP A 258 8.32 -6.87 14.66
C TRP A 258 8.67 -5.51 14.07
N MET A 259 9.09 -5.45 12.80
CA MET A 259 9.52 -4.21 12.16
C MET A 259 8.33 -3.48 11.55
N LEU A 260 8.00 -2.30 12.07
CA LEU A 260 7.10 -1.37 11.39
C LEU A 260 7.88 -0.63 10.31
N ARG A 261 7.62 -0.94 9.03
CA ARG A 261 8.15 -0.24 7.84
C ARG A 261 7.06 0.69 7.32
N PHE A 262 7.40 1.94 6.97
CA PHE A 262 6.38 2.90 6.53
C PHE A 262 6.83 3.81 5.39
N HIS A 263 5.84 4.24 4.60
CA HIS A 263 5.90 5.40 3.71
C HIS A 263 5.36 6.65 4.44
N THR A 264 5.81 7.83 4.04
CA THR A 264 5.33 9.10 4.59
C THR A 264 5.11 10.11 3.49
N GLN A 265 4.07 10.92 3.65
CA GLN A 265 3.73 12.05 2.80
C GLN A 265 3.50 13.27 3.68
N THR A 266 4.06 14.41 3.26
CA THR A 266 3.91 15.73 3.91
C THR A 266 2.59 16.37 3.61
#